data_AF-A0A8T2MJ99-F1
#
_entry.id   AF-A0A8T2MJ99-F1
#
_cell.length_a   1.000
_cell.length_b   1.000
_cell.length_c   1.000
_cell.angle_alpha   90.00
_cell.angle_beta   90.00
_cell.angle_gamma   90.00
#
_symmetry.space_group_name_H-M   'P 1'
#
loop_
_entity.id
_entity.type
_entity.pdbx_description
1 polymer ?
#
loop_
_entity_poly.entity_id
_entity_poly.type
_entity_poly.pdbx_seq_one_letter_code
_entity_poly.pdbx_strand_id
1 'polypeptide(L)'
;MPRTHLHSQRLKHTVAPKYSGYRSRLSIKTSENYLVRMPPEIILKILSYLDAGALFCISLVNKHFQKLANNNAVWYQFYASQRAKKKRPGLIDDVTDGMGTAGVQEKPEGYWRRRFFKELAGHNENWRKKLKHVDSYTGLPSQTAQILRSLRVRWTITLTDKRGRESTFEQTHVHFSTAAVTVSWSAGDWPFIDQLTALQLHGVVRVPLKCPDEYKPGWRSLLTKVMLKKDTWRLCGSDRMVKLLCVEQGITVGVWQEPQEIAFVMVNLHYHRLVDRSLLGSSAVQHQPAEHAAKFDDVDPEYGLHGYTVHIELHNTVESITSGRFSQLFCRKDQIADGFVQLKVISRSNRSQHTALCGSISLPWSSDALQGRVEGCCMLNLTVLDEAHLPFWCVSAPVSMTKLNPAETSFGCYGESFCIGFEDSVGKVEIELQQMEDQKLFFMVNLLIFLRVSKVNKHFGRDY
;
A
#
# COMPACT_ATOMS: atom_id res chain seq x y z
N MET A 1 56.29 55.09 -21.53
CA MET A 1 55.39 54.04 -21.03
C MET A 1 53.96 54.36 -21.48
N PRO A 2 53.20 53.38 -21.95
CA PRO A 2 52.14 53.61 -22.93
C PRO A 2 50.83 54.11 -22.32
N ARG A 3 50.09 54.85 -23.15
CA ARG A 3 48.67 55.19 -23.04
C ARG A 3 47.97 54.67 -24.32
N THR A 4 46.64 54.69 -24.25
CA THR A 4 45.62 54.69 -25.32
C THR A 4 45.03 53.36 -25.83
N HIS A 5 43.71 53.27 -25.57
CA HIS A 5 42.65 52.73 -26.44
C HIS A 5 42.96 52.83 -27.93
N LEU A 6 42.55 51.81 -28.71
CA LEU A 6 42.17 52.01 -30.10
C LEU A 6 41.11 50.99 -30.55
N HIS A 7 40.16 51.56 -31.26
CA HIS A 7 39.03 50.98 -31.97
C HIS A 7 39.48 50.57 -33.39
N SER A 8 38.65 49.76 -34.06
CA SER A 8 38.49 49.66 -35.53
C SER A 8 39.54 48.89 -36.35
N GLN A 9 39.08 47.88 -37.11
CA GLN A 9 38.93 48.03 -38.57
C GLN A 9 38.00 46.97 -39.22
N ARG A 10 37.16 47.47 -40.13
CA ARG A 10 36.19 46.82 -41.04
C ARG A 10 36.85 45.98 -42.15
N LEU A 11 36.05 45.13 -42.80
CA LEU A 11 35.82 44.95 -44.27
C LEU A 11 35.23 43.53 -44.51
N LYS A 12 34.19 43.23 -45.30
CA LYS A 12 33.46 43.88 -46.39
C LYS A 12 32.02 43.34 -46.45
N HIS A 13 31.08 44.22 -46.79
CA HIS A 13 29.79 43.86 -47.38
C HIS A 13 30.00 43.11 -48.71
N THR A 14 29.19 42.08 -48.95
CA THR A 14 28.90 41.59 -50.31
C THR A 14 27.39 41.50 -50.47
N VAL A 15 26.93 41.99 -51.62
CA VAL A 15 25.55 42.28 -52.00
C VAL A 15 24.99 41.13 -52.83
N ALA A 16 23.75 40.73 -52.50
CA ALA A 16 22.71 40.11 -53.37
C ALA A 16 22.93 38.67 -53.92
N PRO A 17 21.88 37.91 -54.29
CA PRO A 17 20.52 38.37 -54.60
C PRO A 17 19.33 37.64 -53.94
N LYS A 18 18.20 38.35 -53.99
CA LYS A 18 16.84 37.83 -53.85
C LYS A 18 16.64 36.68 -54.85
N TYR A 19 16.23 35.52 -54.36
CA TYR A 19 15.49 34.55 -55.16
C TYR A 19 14.10 34.36 -54.58
N SER A 20 13.15 34.87 -55.35
CA SER A 20 11.73 34.61 -55.25
C SER A 20 11.43 33.13 -55.42
N GLY A 21 10.50 32.65 -54.59
CA GLY A 21 9.49 31.67 -54.98
C GLY A 21 9.99 30.30 -55.42
N TYR A 22 9.88 29.32 -54.52
CA TYR A 22 9.10 28.10 -54.77
C TYR A 22 8.77 27.49 -53.40
N ARG A 23 7.57 27.78 -52.89
CA ARG A 23 6.94 26.92 -51.87
C ARG A 23 6.65 25.60 -52.56
N SER A 24 7.54 24.62 -52.46
CA SER A 24 7.16 23.23 -52.68
C SER A 24 6.22 22.84 -51.55
N ARG A 25 4.92 22.96 -51.80
CA ARG A 25 3.91 22.18 -51.08
C ARG A 25 4.19 20.72 -51.44
N LEU A 26 5.10 20.08 -50.70
CA LEU A 26 5.07 18.64 -50.55
C LEU A 26 3.79 18.33 -49.78
N SER A 27 2.70 18.22 -50.54
CA SER A 27 1.51 17.49 -50.14
C SER A 27 1.98 16.10 -49.77
N ILE A 28 2.17 15.85 -48.48
CA ILE A 28 2.22 14.49 -47.94
C ILE A 28 0.87 13.89 -48.30
N LYS A 29 0.84 13.12 -49.41
CA LYS A 29 -0.25 12.20 -49.67
C LYS A 29 -0.36 11.35 -48.42
N THR A 30 -1.43 11.52 -47.66
CA THR A 30 -1.81 10.61 -46.59
C THR A 30 -1.71 9.21 -47.15
N SER A 31 -0.75 8.42 -46.64
CA SER A 31 -0.57 7.03 -47.00
C SER A 31 -1.93 6.33 -46.89
N GLU A 32 -2.38 5.72 -47.99
CA GLU A 32 -3.60 4.92 -47.97
C GLU A 32 -3.45 3.84 -46.88
N ASN A 33 -4.36 3.82 -45.91
CA ASN A 33 -4.36 2.84 -44.83
C ASN A 33 -4.88 1.49 -45.37
N TYR A 34 -4.03 0.79 -46.13
CA TYR A 34 -4.36 -0.51 -46.75
C TYR A 34 -4.80 -1.57 -45.71
N LEU A 35 -4.32 -1.47 -44.47
CA LEU A 35 -4.73 -2.33 -43.36
C LEU A 35 -6.21 -2.22 -43.00
N VAL A 36 -6.82 -1.04 -43.14
CA VAL A 36 -8.23 -0.80 -42.80
C VAL A 36 -9.17 -1.27 -43.92
N ARG A 37 -8.65 -1.42 -45.14
CA ARG A 37 -9.41 -1.87 -46.32
C ARG A 37 -9.38 -3.39 -46.52
N MET A 38 -8.59 -4.13 -45.74
CA MET A 38 -8.53 -5.58 -45.84
C MET A 38 -9.80 -6.24 -45.26
N PRO A 39 -10.23 -7.39 -45.81
CA PRO A 39 -11.29 -8.20 -45.22
C PRO A 39 -10.99 -8.57 -43.77
N PRO A 40 -11.98 -8.48 -42.85
CA PRO A 40 -11.82 -8.80 -41.43
C PRO A 40 -11.22 -10.19 -41.18
N GLU A 41 -11.51 -11.17 -42.04
CA GLU A 41 -11.04 -12.55 -41.94
C GLU A 41 -9.52 -12.65 -42.14
N ILE A 42 -8.98 -11.88 -43.09
CA ILE A 42 -7.53 -11.81 -43.35
C ILE A 42 -6.83 -11.13 -42.17
N ILE A 43 -7.41 -10.04 -41.65
CA ILE A 43 -6.88 -9.34 -40.48
C ILE A 43 -6.89 -10.26 -39.26
N LEU A 44 -7.99 -10.97 -38.99
CA LEU A 44 -8.07 -11.93 -37.88
C LEU A 44 -7.04 -13.05 -37.99
N LYS A 45 -6.79 -13.55 -39.20
CA LYS A 45 -5.74 -14.54 -39.45
C LYS A 45 -4.36 -13.96 -39.10
N ILE A 46 -4.05 -12.73 -39.50
CA ILE A 46 -2.80 -12.04 -39.11
C ILE A 46 -2.71 -11.89 -37.58
N LEU A 47 -3.78 -11.43 -36.94
CA LEU A 47 -3.85 -11.23 -35.49
C LEU A 47 -3.68 -12.55 -34.70
N SER A 48 -4.10 -13.69 -35.26
CA SER A 48 -3.95 -15.00 -34.62
C SER A 48 -2.49 -15.47 -34.50
N TYR A 49 -1.57 -14.92 -35.30
CA TYR A 49 -0.14 -15.21 -35.21
C TYR A 49 0.61 -14.36 -34.18
N LEU A 50 -0.03 -13.31 -33.67
CA LEU A 50 0.58 -12.44 -32.67
C LEU A 50 0.57 -13.10 -31.30
N ASP A 51 1.44 -12.65 -30.39
CA ASP A 51 1.35 -13.07 -29.01
C ASP A 51 0.27 -12.26 -28.26
N ALA A 52 -0.15 -12.75 -27.09
CA ALA A 52 -1.20 -12.12 -26.30
C ALA A 52 -0.89 -10.66 -25.93
N GLY A 53 0.40 -10.31 -25.79
CA GLY A 53 0.85 -8.94 -25.52
C GLY A 53 0.64 -8.02 -26.73
N ALA A 54 1.14 -8.41 -27.91
CA ALA A 54 0.95 -7.63 -29.13
C ALA A 54 -0.54 -7.53 -29.52
N LEU A 55 -1.32 -8.61 -29.38
CA LEU A 55 -2.77 -8.58 -29.63
C LEU A 55 -3.49 -7.59 -28.70
N PHE A 56 -3.08 -7.53 -27.44
CA PHE A 56 -3.60 -6.55 -26.50
C PHE A 56 -3.23 -5.12 -26.91
N CYS A 57 -1.97 -4.84 -27.27
CA CYS A 57 -1.55 -3.50 -27.71
C CYS A 57 -2.29 -3.03 -28.96
N ILE A 58 -2.50 -3.93 -29.94
CA ILE A 58 -3.26 -3.61 -31.16
C ILE A 58 -4.70 -3.20 -30.84
N SER A 59 -5.30 -3.76 -29.78
CA SER A 59 -6.64 -3.38 -29.35
C SER A 59 -6.76 -1.93 -28.87
N LEU A 60 -5.64 -1.26 -28.59
CA LEU A 60 -5.58 0.15 -28.17
C LEU A 60 -5.44 1.12 -29.35
N VAL A 61 -5.15 0.64 -30.56
CA VAL A 61 -4.86 1.50 -31.72
C VAL A 61 -6.11 2.18 -32.27
N ASN A 62 -7.20 1.44 -32.49
CA ASN A 62 -8.48 1.99 -32.93
C ASN A 62 -9.68 1.06 -32.62
N LYS A 63 -10.90 1.58 -32.78
CA LYS A 63 -12.15 0.84 -32.49
C LYS A 63 -12.32 -0.43 -33.34
N HIS A 64 -11.83 -0.45 -34.58
CA HIS A 64 -11.94 -1.61 -35.46
C HIS A 64 -11.04 -2.75 -34.98
N PHE A 65 -9.76 -2.46 -34.72
CA PHE A 65 -8.82 -3.40 -34.12
C PHE A 65 -9.23 -3.83 -32.71
N GLN A 66 -9.86 -2.94 -31.93
CA GLN A 66 -10.41 -3.31 -30.63
C GLN A 66 -11.47 -4.41 -30.74
N LYS A 67 -12.39 -4.31 -31.71
CA LYS A 67 -13.40 -5.35 -31.97
C LYS A 67 -12.75 -6.65 -32.44
N LEU A 68 -11.85 -6.59 -33.43
CA LEU A 68 -11.18 -7.78 -33.96
C LEU A 68 -10.30 -8.47 -32.91
N ALA A 69 -9.55 -7.70 -32.13
CA ALA A 69 -8.71 -8.22 -31.06
C ALA A 69 -9.52 -8.74 -29.86
N ASN A 70 -10.83 -8.50 -29.77
CA ASN A 70 -11.71 -9.08 -28.74
C ASN A 70 -12.38 -10.40 -29.16
N ASN A 71 -11.99 -10.93 -30.33
CA ASN A 71 -12.54 -12.18 -30.84
C ASN A 71 -12.28 -13.36 -29.88
N ASN A 72 -13.36 -14.04 -29.49
CA ASN A 72 -13.33 -15.11 -28.51
C ASN A 72 -12.54 -16.34 -28.97
N ALA A 73 -12.53 -16.66 -30.27
CA ALA A 73 -11.80 -17.80 -30.79
C ALA A 73 -10.28 -17.65 -30.63
N VAL A 74 -9.75 -16.45 -30.91
CA VAL A 74 -8.31 -16.15 -30.77
C VAL A 74 -7.88 -16.24 -29.31
N TRP A 75 -8.65 -15.66 -28.38
CA TRP A 75 -8.34 -15.75 -26.94
C TRP A 75 -8.51 -17.15 -26.35
N TYR A 76 -9.45 -17.95 -26.87
CA TYR A 76 -9.60 -19.34 -26.45
C TYR A 76 -8.38 -20.19 -26.84
N GLN A 77 -7.77 -19.95 -27.99
CA GLN A 77 -6.52 -20.61 -28.39
C GLN A 77 -5.37 -20.30 -27.42
N PHE A 78 -5.21 -19.03 -26.99
CA PHE A 78 -4.24 -18.67 -25.95
C PHE A 78 -4.55 -19.34 -24.60
N TYR A 79 -5.83 -19.40 -24.24
CA TYR A 79 -6.28 -20.05 -23.01
C TYR A 79 -5.97 -21.56 -22.99
N ALA A 80 -6.37 -22.27 -24.05
CA ALA A 80 -6.17 -23.71 -24.19
C ALA A 80 -4.67 -24.06 -24.21
N SER A 81 -3.87 -23.33 -24.99
CA SER A 81 -2.42 -23.55 -25.07
C SER A 81 -1.71 -23.28 -23.74
N GLN A 82 -2.14 -22.28 -22.98
CA GLN A 82 -1.60 -22.03 -21.64
C GLN A 82 -1.96 -23.15 -20.66
N ARG A 83 -3.19 -23.69 -20.72
CA ARG A 83 -3.58 -24.82 -19.87
C ARG A 83 -2.84 -26.11 -20.23
N ALA A 84 -2.64 -26.37 -21.52
CA ALA A 84 -1.83 -27.49 -21.98
C ALA A 84 -0.40 -27.43 -21.41
N LYS A 85 0.20 -26.23 -21.35
CA LYS A 85 1.53 -26.02 -20.73
C LYS A 85 1.58 -26.22 -19.21
N LYS A 86 0.45 -26.03 -18.49
CA LYS A 86 0.37 -26.19 -17.03
C LYS A 86 0.10 -27.62 -16.58
N LYS A 87 -0.47 -28.48 -17.44
CA LYS A 87 -0.65 -29.90 -17.13
C LYS A 87 0.66 -30.66 -17.42
N ARG A 88 1.03 -31.61 -16.56
CA ARG A 88 2.11 -32.57 -16.85
C ARG A 88 1.74 -33.37 -18.12
N PRO A 89 2.70 -33.81 -18.96
CA PRO A 89 2.42 -34.48 -20.24
C PRO A 89 1.68 -35.83 -20.18
N GLY A 90 1.31 -36.33 -18.98
CA GLY A 90 0.66 -37.63 -18.79
C GLY A 90 -0.86 -37.61 -18.61
N LEU A 91 -1.51 -36.45 -18.72
CA LEU A 91 -2.96 -36.31 -18.56
C LEU A 91 -3.58 -35.61 -19.77
N ILE A 92 -3.30 -36.17 -20.96
CA ILE A 92 -3.72 -35.61 -22.24
C ILE A 92 -5.15 -36.04 -22.60
N ASP A 93 -5.69 -37.11 -22.02
CA ASP A 93 -6.98 -37.65 -22.45
C ASP A 93 -8.23 -37.12 -21.71
N ASP A 94 -8.09 -36.57 -20.50
CA ASP A 94 -9.27 -36.44 -19.62
C ASP A 94 -9.85 -35.03 -19.43
N VAL A 95 -9.32 -34.00 -20.09
CA VAL A 95 -10.04 -32.71 -20.16
C VAL A 95 -9.69 -31.98 -21.45
N THR A 96 -10.14 -32.52 -22.59
CA THR A 96 -10.77 -31.65 -23.58
C THR A 96 -11.98 -31.06 -22.88
N ASP A 97 -11.87 -29.81 -22.40
CA ASP A 97 -13.07 -29.06 -22.02
C ASP A 97 -13.90 -29.01 -23.31
N GLY A 98 -14.95 -29.84 -23.36
CA GLY A 98 -15.74 -30.22 -24.55
C GLY A 98 -16.59 -29.07 -25.09
N MET A 99 -16.05 -27.85 -25.06
CA MET A 99 -16.67 -26.68 -25.64
C MET A 99 -16.44 -26.73 -27.15
N GLY A 100 -17.48 -27.12 -27.90
CA GLY A 100 -17.47 -26.98 -29.36
C GLY A 100 -17.19 -25.52 -29.76
N THR A 101 -16.71 -25.32 -31.00
CA THR A 101 -16.46 -23.99 -31.58
C THR A 101 -17.67 -23.06 -31.46
N ALA A 102 -18.88 -23.60 -31.50
CA ALA A 102 -20.14 -22.90 -31.25
C ALA A 102 -20.23 -22.32 -29.82
N GLY A 103 -19.95 -23.12 -28.79
CA GLY A 103 -20.01 -22.66 -27.39
C GLY A 103 -18.95 -21.63 -27.03
N VAL A 104 -17.82 -21.60 -27.73
CA VAL A 104 -16.78 -20.57 -27.57
C VAL A 104 -17.24 -19.21 -28.11
N GLN A 105 -17.98 -19.20 -29.22
CA GLN A 105 -18.49 -17.98 -29.87
C GLN A 105 -19.76 -17.44 -29.22
N GLU A 106 -20.59 -18.28 -28.61
CA GLU A 106 -21.80 -17.86 -27.88
C GLU A 106 -21.51 -16.99 -26.65
N LYS A 107 -20.27 -16.98 -26.15
CA LYS A 107 -19.89 -16.12 -25.02
C LYS A 107 -19.81 -14.64 -25.44
N PRO A 108 -20.09 -13.69 -24.52
CA PRO A 108 -19.93 -12.27 -24.81
C PRO A 108 -18.53 -11.92 -25.30
N GLU A 109 -18.40 -10.87 -26.12
CA GLU A 109 -17.11 -10.41 -26.63
C GLU A 109 -16.08 -10.17 -25.50
N GLY A 110 -14.85 -10.62 -25.74
CA GLY A 110 -13.74 -10.50 -24.78
C GLY A 110 -13.89 -11.36 -23.52
N TYR A 111 -14.83 -12.31 -23.45
CA TYR A 111 -14.98 -13.22 -22.31
C TYR A 111 -13.69 -14.01 -22.07
N TRP A 112 -13.16 -14.65 -23.11
CA TRP A 112 -11.94 -15.46 -23.00
C TRP A 112 -10.71 -14.62 -22.71
N ARG A 113 -10.64 -13.38 -23.24
CA ARG A 113 -9.61 -12.41 -22.86
C ARG A 113 -9.60 -12.13 -21.36
N ARG A 114 -10.77 -11.80 -20.78
CA ARG A 114 -10.92 -11.54 -19.35
C ARG A 114 -10.56 -12.78 -18.53
N ARG A 115 -10.98 -13.97 -18.96
CA ARG A 115 -10.68 -15.25 -18.28
C ARG A 115 -9.18 -15.55 -18.30
N PHE A 116 -8.53 -15.36 -19.45
CA PHE A 116 -7.09 -15.56 -19.64
C PHE A 116 -6.28 -14.62 -18.75
N PHE A 117 -6.62 -13.32 -18.71
CA PHE A 117 -5.95 -12.34 -17.84
C PHE A 117 -6.12 -12.67 -16.36
N LYS A 118 -7.34 -13.04 -15.92
CA LYS A 118 -7.59 -13.47 -14.54
C LYS A 118 -6.73 -14.66 -14.14
N GLU A 119 -6.56 -15.63 -15.04
CA GLU A 119 -5.74 -16.81 -14.76
C GLU A 119 -4.23 -16.49 -14.73
N LEU A 120 -3.77 -15.64 -15.65
CA LEU A 120 -2.38 -15.19 -15.72
C LEU A 120 -1.93 -14.37 -14.51
N ALA A 121 -2.83 -13.53 -14.00
CA ALA A 121 -2.58 -12.71 -12.81
C ALA A 121 -2.72 -13.48 -11.49
N GLY A 122 -3.01 -14.79 -11.54
CA GLY A 122 -3.24 -15.58 -10.34
C GLY A 122 -4.50 -15.20 -9.58
N HIS A 123 -5.39 -14.39 -10.17
CA HIS A 123 -6.65 -13.91 -9.58
C HIS A 123 -7.72 -15.03 -9.60
N ASN A 124 -7.38 -16.19 -9.05
CA ASN A 124 -8.30 -17.29 -8.76
C ASN A 124 -8.80 -17.19 -7.32
N GLU A 125 -9.98 -17.71 -7.00
CA GLU A 125 -10.52 -17.60 -5.63
C GLU A 125 -9.82 -18.52 -4.61
N ASN A 126 -8.76 -19.24 -5.03
CA ASN A 126 -8.06 -20.18 -4.14
C ASN A 126 -7.33 -19.46 -3.01
N TRP A 127 -6.91 -18.20 -3.20
CA TRP A 127 -6.30 -17.42 -2.13
C TRP A 127 -7.27 -17.19 -0.96
N ARG A 128 -8.60 -17.10 -1.22
CA ARG A 128 -9.61 -17.00 -0.14
C ARG A 128 -9.60 -18.23 0.75
N LYS A 129 -9.43 -19.43 0.17
CA LYS A 129 -9.31 -20.68 0.93
C LYS A 129 -8.04 -20.69 1.79
N LYS A 130 -6.93 -20.17 1.26
CA LYS A 130 -5.66 -20.06 1.99
C LYS A 130 -5.72 -19.06 3.15
N LEU A 131 -6.49 -17.98 3.02
CA LEU A 131 -6.68 -17.00 4.09
C LEU A 131 -7.55 -17.50 5.25
N LYS A 132 -8.21 -18.66 5.13
CA LYS A 132 -9.01 -19.21 6.23
C LYS A 132 -8.17 -19.63 7.43
N HIS A 133 -6.89 -19.96 7.20
CA HIS A 133 -6.00 -20.29 8.30
C HIS A 133 -5.56 -19.01 9.00
N VAL A 134 -6.13 -18.81 10.19
CA VAL A 134 -5.75 -17.73 11.09
C VAL A 134 -4.58 -18.20 11.96
N ASP A 135 -3.58 -17.35 12.09
CA ASP A 135 -2.47 -17.52 13.01
C ASP A 135 -2.97 -17.28 14.43
N SER A 136 -2.72 -18.23 15.33
CA SER A 136 -3.25 -18.13 16.69
C SER A 136 -2.65 -16.92 17.41
N TYR A 137 -1.37 -16.59 17.20
CA TYR A 137 -0.64 -15.57 17.93
C TYR A 137 -1.08 -14.14 17.58
N THR A 138 -1.26 -13.85 16.29
CA THR A 138 -1.66 -12.53 15.79
C THR A 138 -3.17 -12.36 15.61
N GLY A 139 -3.92 -13.45 15.44
CA GLY A 139 -5.33 -13.39 15.03
C GLY A 139 -5.53 -12.99 13.57
N LEU A 140 -4.47 -13.01 12.75
CA LEU A 140 -4.50 -12.63 11.35
C LEU A 140 -4.24 -13.84 10.44
N PRO A 141 -4.59 -13.79 9.14
CA PRO A 141 -4.30 -14.91 8.23
C PRO A 141 -2.79 -15.14 8.07
N SER A 142 -2.33 -16.34 8.43
CA SER A 142 -0.90 -16.70 8.54
C SER A 142 -0.12 -16.59 7.22
N GLN A 143 -0.82 -16.75 6.09
CA GLN A 143 -0.21 -16.77 4.76
C GLN A 143 -0.35 -15.45 4.00
N THR A 144 -0.76 -14.35 4.64
CA THR A 144 -1.01 -13.07 3.96
C THR A 144 0.20 -12.62 3.11
N ALA A 145 1.40 -12.61 3.70
CA ALA A 145 2.63 -12.21 3.02
C ALA A 145 2.99 -13.13 1.84
N GLN A 146 2.75 -14.44 1.96
CA GLN A 146 3.01 -15.41 0.89
C GLN A 146 2.00 -15.24 -0.27
N ILE A 147 0.74 -14.96 0.07
CA ILE A 147 -0.33 -14.74 -0.90
C ILE A 147 -0.06 -13.47 -1.72
N LEU A 148 0.27 -12.35 -1.06
CA LEU A 148 0.59 -11.09 -1.73
C LEU A 148 1.76 -11.27 -2.73
N ARG A 149 2.82 -12.00 -2.33
CA ARG A 149 3.93 -12.34 -3.22
C ARG A 149 3.50 -13.24 -4.37
N SER A 150 2.68 -14.27 -4.11
CA SER A 150 2.21 -15.21 -5.14
C SER A 150 1.31 -14.54 -6.19
N LEU A 151 0.51 -13.57 -5.77
CA LEU A 151 -0.36 -12.76 -6.62
C LEU A 151 0.37 -11.58 -7.27
N ARG A 152 1.66 -11.40 -6.97
CA ARG A 152 2.50 -10.30 -7.47
C ARG A 152 1.86 -8.93 -7.22
N VAL A 153 1.25 -8.77 -6.05
CA VAL A 153 0.73 -7.47 -5.62
C VAL A 153 1.91 -6.54 -5.42
N ARG A 154 1.87 -5.39 -6.10
CA ARG A 154 2.74 -4.25 -5.87
C ARG A 154 1.91 -3.08 -5.37
N TRP A 155 2.56 -2.09 -4.78
CA TRP A 155 1.93 -0.85 -4.38
C TRP A 155 2.55 0.32 -5.12
N THR A 156 1.68 1.23 -5.57
CA THR A 156 2.07 2.46 -6.23
C THR A 156 1.48 3.62 -5.48
N ILE A 157 2.25 4.71 -5.36
CA ILE A 157 1.77 5.94 -4.76
C ILE A 157 1.56 6.98 -5.86
N THR A 158 0.43 7.68 -5.82
CA THR A 158 0.13 8.78 -6.74
C THR A 158 0.01 10.06 -5.95
N LEU A 159 0.82 11.04 -6.32
CA LEU A 159 0.88 12.37 -5.74
C LEU A 159 0.19 13.35 -6.67
N THR A 160 -0.70 14.17 -6.13
CA THR A 160 -1.38 15.23 -6.89
C THR A 160 -0.89 16.60 -6.43
N ASP A 161 -0.36 17.40 -7.35
CA ASP A 161 0.10 18.75 -7.04
C ASP A 161 -1.07 19.77 -7.01
N LYS A 162 -0.79 21.01 -6.56
CA LYS A 162 -1.74 22.13 -6.57
C LYS A 162 -2.26 22.51 -7.96
N ARG A 163 -1.57 22.11 -9.03
CA ARG A 163 -1.97 22.34 -10.42
C ARG A 163 -2.82 21.19 -10.97
N GLY A 164 -3.09 20.16 -10.15
CA GLY A 164 -3.83 18.96 -10.54
C GLY A 164 -3.01 17.96 -11.38
N ARG A 165 -1.68 18.11 -11.46
CA ARG A 165 -0.81 17.12 -12.11
C ARG A 165 -0.62 15.94 -11.17
N GLU A 166 -0.75 14.74 -11.72
CA GLU A 166 -0.56 13.48 -11.00
C GLU A 166 0.78 12.85 -11.39
N SER A 167 1.60 12.51 -10.40
CA SER A 167 2.83 11.75 -10.55
C SER A 167 2.70 10.41 -9.83
N THR A 168 2.91 9.29 -10.53
CA THR A 168 2.83 7.94 -9.95
C THR A 168 4.23 7.35 -9.79
N PHE A 169 4.51 6.84 -8.59
CA PHE A 169 5.79 6.22 -8.23
C PHE A 169 5.60 4.74 -7.90
N GLU A 170 6.54 3.92 -8.36
CA GLU A 170 6.60 2.48 -8.10
C GLU A 170 7.35 2.20 -6.79
N GLN A 171 6.92 1.18 -6.05
CA GLN A 171 7.62 0.76 -4.83
C GLN A 171 9.12 0.44 -5.09
N THR A 172 9.98 0.86 -4.17
CA THR A 172 11.42 0.56 -4.18
C THR A 172 11.75 -0.61 -3.25
N HIS A 173 11.20 -0.59 -2.03
CA HIS A 173 11.46 -1.63 -1.02
C HIS A 173 10.17 -2.10 -0.35
N VAL A 174 10.17 -3.35 0.12
CA VAL A 174 9.05 -3.96 0.85
C VAL A 174 9.59 -4.82 1.97
N HIS A 175 9.20 -4.50 3.20
CA HIS A 175 9.50 -5.25 4.40
C HIS A 175 8.21 -5.88 4.95
N PHE A 176 8.22 -7.20 5.17
CA PHE A 176 7.07 -7.92 5.72
C PHE A 176 7.34 -8.23 7.19
N SER A 177 6.51 -7.70 8.09
CA SER A 177 6.51 -8.03 9.52
C SER A 177 5.50 -9.12 9.83
N THR A 178 5.32 -9.42 11.12
CA THR A 178 4.39 -10.44 11.60
C THR A 178 2.94 -10.05 11.31
N ALA A 179 2.57 -8.78 11.52
CA ALA A 179 1.20 -8.29 11.37
C ALA A 179 0.99 -7.29 10.21
N ALA A 180 2.05 -6.78 9.58
CA ALA A 180 1.94 -5.75 8.56
C ALA A 180 3.02 -5.84 7.47
N VAL A 181 2.87 -5.01 6.44
CA VAL A 181 3.89 -4.78 5.41
C VAL A 181 4.24 -3.30 5.33
N THR A 182 5.52 -2.98 5.47
CA THR A 182 6.05 -1.64 5.25
C THR A 182 6.54 -1.53 3.82
N VAL A 183 5.96 -0.63 3.04
CA VAL A 183 6.35 -0.35 1.65
C VAL A 183 7.05 1.00 1.61
N SER A 184 8.17 1.08 0.88
CA SER A 184 8.94 2.31 0.74
C SER A 184 9.04 2.73 -0.73
N TRP A 185 9.07 4.04 -0.95
CA TRP A 185 9.33 4.71 -2.21
C TRP A 185 10.42 5.74 -1.99
N SER A 186 11.55 5.57 -2.66
CA SER A 186 12.77 6.34 -2.41
C SER A 186 13.52 6.71 -3.69
N ALA A 187 12.87 6.52 -4.85
CA ALA A 187 13.46 6.77 -6.17
C ALA A 187 12.46 7.51 -7.05
N GLY A 188 12.97 8.47 -7.83
CA GLY A 188 12.18 9.29 -8.76
C GLY A 188 12.23 10.78 -8.41
N ASP A 189 11.72 11.60 -9.32
CA ASP A 189 11.67 13.05 -9.15
C ASP A 189 10.49 13.44 -8.26
N TRP A 190 10.77 13.75 -7.00
CA TRP A 190 9.74 14.04 -6.03
C TRP A 190 9.32 15.52 -6.03
N PRO A 191 8.03 15.83 -5.81
CA PRO A 191 7.62 17.21 -5.62
C PRO A 191 8.02 17.73 -4.24
N PHE A 192 8.08 19.06 -4.11
CA PHE A 192 8.14 19.71 -2.81
C PHE A 192 6.86 19.45 -2.01
N ILE A 193 7.02 19.24 -0.70
CA ILE A 193 5.91 18.89 0.20
C ILE A 193 4.80 19.96 0.20
N ASP A 194 5.17 21.22 0.01
CA ASP A 194 4.25 22.36 -0.02
C ASP A 194 3.37 22.40 -1.26
N GLN A 195 3.76 21.73 -2.34
CA GLN A 195 2.99 21.65 -3.59
C GLN A 195 1.97 20.51 -3.58
N LEU A 196 2.04 19.61 -2.60
CA LEU A 196 1.24 18.40 -2.54
C LEU A 196 -0.17 18.69 -2.00
N THR A 197 -1.21 18.20 -2.69
CA THR A 197 -2.62 18.35 -2.28
C THR A 197 -3.31 17.04 -1.98
N ALA A 198 -2.91 15.95 -2.63
CA ALA A 198 -3.48 14.64 -2.39
C ALA A 198 -2.41 13.56 -2.53
N LEU A 199 -2.59 12.50 -1.74
CA LEU A 199 -1.80 11.28 -1.79
C LEU A 199 -2.74 10.10 -1.90
N GLN A 200 -2.54 9.29 -2.93
CA GLN A 200 -3.31 8.07 -3.17
C GLN A 200 -2.39 6.87 -3.16
N LEU A 201 -2.79 5.82 -2.44
CA LEU A 201 -2.11 4.54 -2.43
C LEU A 201 -2.96 3.51 -3.16
N HIS A 202 -2.34 2.82 -4.12
CA HIS A 202 -2.99 1.76 -4.88
C HIS A 202 -2.27 0.44 -4.76
N GLY A 203 -3.04 -0.64 -4.67
CA GLY A 203 -2.59 -2.01 -4.87
C GLY A 203 -2.73 -2.33 -6.35
N VAL A 204 -1.63 -2.77 -6.95
CA VAL A 204 -1.50 -2.99 -8.39
C VAL A 204 -1.10 -4.44 -8.64
N VAL A 205 -1.92 -5.14 -9.43
CA VAL A 205 -1.60 -6.48 -9.96
C VAL A 205 -1.55 -6.37 -11.46
N ARG A 206 -0.36 -6.51 -12.04
CA ARG A 206 -0.16 -6.50 -13.50
C ARG A 206 -0.19 -7.91 -14.05
N VAL A 207 -0.90 -8.08 -15.17
CA VAL A 207 -0.86 -9.32 -15.94
C VAL A 207 0.53 -9.42 -16.59
N PRO A 208 1.25 -10.56 -16.46
CA PRO A 208 2.58 -10.73 -17.02
C PRO A 208 2.53 -10.99 -18.54
N LEU A 209 2.13 -9.97 -19.31
CA LEU A 209 2.15 -9.97 -20.77
C LEU A 209 3.43 -9.33 -21.30
N LYS A 210 3.86 -9.78 -22.48
CA LYS A 210 4.95 -9.16 -23.25
C LYS A 210 4.44 -7.88 -23.94
N CYS A 211 4.32 -6.81 -23.18
CA CYS A 211 3.93 -5.48 -23.69
C CYS A 211 4.64 -4.39 -22.86
N PRO A 212 4.73 -3.14 -23.37
CA PRO A 212 5.34 -2.04 -22.61
C PRO A 212 4.64 -1.83 -21.26
N ASP A 213 5.40 -1.47 -20.22
CA ASP A 213 4.88 -1.34 -18.85
C ASP A 213 3.71 -0.36 -18.71
N GLU A 214 3.72 0.71 -19.50
CA GLU A 214 2.66 1.73 -19.53
C GLU A 214 1.29 1.15 -19.92
N TYR A 215 1.27 0.14 -20.78
CA TYR A 215 0.05 -0.47 -21.28
C TYR A 215 -0.29 -1.80 -20.59
N LYS A 216 0.54 -2.29 -19.66
CA LYS A 216 0.31 -3.62 -19.07
C LYS A 216 -1.07 -3.67 -18.39
N PRO A 217 -1.97 -4.57 -18.84
CA PRO A 217 -3.28 -4.68 -18.22
C PRO A 217 -3.12 -5.21 -16.80
N GLY A 218 -4.05 -4.83 -15.94
CA GLY A 218 -4.00 -5.21 -14.53
C GLY A 218 -5.19 -4.73 -13.75
N TRP A 219 -5.14 -4.97 -12.45
CA TRP A 219 -6.06 -4.46 -11.46
C TRP A 219 -5.34 -3.38 -10.67
N ARG A 220 -6.03 -2.26 -10.47
CA ARG A 220 -5.60 -1.15 -9.63
C ARG A 220 -6.71 -0.90 -8.63
N SER A 221 -6.41 -1.13 -7.36
CA SER A 221 -7.35 -0.98 -6.24
C SER A 221 -6.87 0.15 -5.34
N LEU A 222 -7.72 1.13 -5.04
CA LEU A 222 -7.42 2.21 -4.12
C LEU A 222 -7.46 1.67 -2.69
N LEU A 223 -6.34 1.79 -1.95
CA LEU A 223 -6.27 1.41 -0.53
C LEU A 223 -6.59 2.59 0.38
N THR A 224 -6.08 3.75 0.02
CA THR A 224 -6.09 4.97 0.82
C THR A 224 -6.01 6.18 -0.09
N LYS A 225 -6.79 7.23 0.23
CA LYS A 225 -6.72 8.54 -0.40
C LYS A 225 -6.77 9.59 0.70
N VAL A 226 -5.70 10.37 0.84
CA VAL A 226 -5.61 11.43 1.83
C VAL A 226 -5.56 12.78 1.12
N MET A 227 -6.45 13.69 1.53
CA MET A 227 -6.40 15.10 1.14
C MET A 227 -5.48 15.83 2.12
N LEU A 228 -4.44 16.45 1.62
CA LEU A 228 -3.38 17.03 2.42
C LEU A 228 -3.62 18.53 2.57
N LYS A 229 -3.77 18.96 3.82
CA LYS A 229 -3.76 20.36 4.24
C LYS A 229 -2.53 20.61 5.10
N LYS A 230 -2.19 21.87 5.37
CA LYS A 230 -1.02 22.21 6.20
C LYS A 230 -1.06 21.52 7.57
N ASP A 231 -2.25 21.40 8.15
CA ASP A 231 -2.45 20.84 9.50
C ASP A 231 -2.54 19.30 9.52
N THR A 232 -2.47 18.66 8.35
CA THR A 232 -2.57 17.19 8.24
C THR A 232 -1.26 16.49 8.63
N TRP A 233 -0.14 17.22 8.64
CA TRP A 233 1.18 16.67 8.91
C TRP A 233 1.52 16.75 10.39
N ARG A 234 1.82 15.60 10.99
CA ARG A 234 2.40 15.50 12.34
C ARG A 234 3.89 15.24 12.23
N LEU A 235 4.72 16.06 12.88
CA LEU A 235 6.15 15.76 13.00
C LEU A 235 6.35 14.55 13.92
N CYS A 236 6.94 13.48 13.39
CA CYS A 236 7.28 12.28 14.17
C CYS A 236 8.71 12.36 14.72
N GLY A 237 9.64 12.92 13.95
CA GLY A 237 11.04 13.05 14.35
C GLY A 237 11.88 13.68 13.25
N SER A 238 13.17 13.87 13.52
CA SER A 238 14.11 14.39 12.52
C SER A 238 15.52 13.89 12.80
N ASP A 239 16.31 13.72 11.75
CA ASP A 239 17.76 13.61 11.86
C ASP A 239 18.43 14.83 11.22
N ARG A 240 19.75 14.78 10.98
CA ARG A 240 20.52 15.90 10.41
C ARG A 240 20.11 16.27 8.98
N MET A 241 19.47 15.37 8.23
CA MET A 241 19.17 15.55 6.81
C MET A 241 17.68 15.57 6.51
N VAL A 242 16.87 14.82 7.26
CA VAL A 242 15.47 14.56 6.97
C VAL A 242 14.59 14.85 8.20
N LYS A 243 13.42 15.43 7.95
CA LYS A 243 12.29 15.53 8.87
C LYS A 243 11.24 14.48 8.50
N LEU A 244 10.82 13.67 9.46
CA LEU A 244 9.76 12.68 9.29
C LEU A 244 8.41 13.30 9.62
N LEU A 245 7.59 13.46 8.58
CA LEU A 245 6.20 13.88 8.69
C LEU A 245 5.29 12.65 8.56
N CYS A 246 4.34 12.52 9.47
CA CYS A 246 3.38 11.44 9.51
C CYS A 246 1.99 11.97 9.21
N VAL A 247 1.20 11.15 8.52
CA VAL A 247 -0.21 11.40 8.21
C VAL A 247 -1.02 10.18 8.65
N GLU A 248 -2.32 10.38 8.82
CA GLU A 248 -3.26 9.29 9.06
C GLU A 248 -3.07 8.10 8.11
N GLN A 249 -3.54 6.92 8.54
CA GLN A 249 -3.56 5.70 7.73
C GLN A 249 -2.16 5.09 7.46
N GLY A 250 -1.20 5.34 8.36
CA GLY A 250 0.10 4.66 8.36
C GLY A 250 1.10 5.23 7.35
N ILE A 251 0.88 6.43 6.83
CA ILE A 251 1.75 7.08 5.85
C ILE A 251 2.79 7.95 6.56
N THR A 252 4.05 7.76 6.20
CA THR A 252 5.20 8.52 6.69
C THR A 252 5.94 9.09 5.48
N VAL A 253 6.28 10.36 5.52
CA VAL A 253 7.00 11.08 4.46
C VAL A 253 8.26 11.68 5.07
N GLY A 254 9.41 11.29 4.55
CA GLY A 254 10.69 11.92 4.84
C GLY A 254 10.87 13.12 3.92
N VAL A 255 11.08 14.30 4.48
CA VAL A 255 11.34 15.55 3.74
C VAL A 255 12.74 16.03 4.07
N TRP A 256 13.53 16.37 3.05
CA TRP A 256 14.84 16.99 3.23
C TRP A 256 14.71 18.29 4.04
N GLN A 257 15.68 18.58 4.91
CA GLN A 257 15.60 19.80 5.72
C GLN A 257 15.60 21.06 4.84
N GLU A 258 16.52 21.13 3.88
CA GLU A 258 16.62 22.19 2.88
C GLU A 258 17.24 21.64 1.58
N PRO A 259 16.57 21.77 0.42
CA PRO A 259 15.21 22.29 0.23
C PRO A 259 14.15 21.26 0.68
N GLN A 260 12.91 21.67 1.02
CA GLN A 260 11.84 20.79 1.55
C GLN A 260 11.20 19.85 0.51
N GLU A 261 12.04 19.16 -0.24
CA GLU A 261 11.66 18.12 -1.20
C GLU A 261 11.45 16.78 -0.47
N ILE A 262 10.52 15.97 -0.98
CA ILE A 262 10.29 14.64 -0.42
C ILE A 262 11.49 13.75 -0.77
N ALA A 263 12.15 13.20 0.26
CA ALA A 263 13.23 12.23 0.11
C ALA A 263 12.66 10.83 -0.14
N PHE A 264 11.69 10.44 0.68
CA PHE A 264 11.07 9.13 0.59
C PHE A 264 9.67 9.15 1.18
N VAL A 265 8.88 8.15 0.81
CA VAL A 265 7.60 7.82 1.45
C VAL A 265 7.69 6.39 1.97
N MET A 266 7.16 6.16 3.16
CA MET A 266 6.95 4.83 3.74
C MET A 266 5.48 4.70 4.13
N VAL A 267 4.88 3.56 3.82
CA VAL A 267 3.52 3.24 4.26
C VAL A 267 3.52 1.89 4.93
N ASN A 268 3.01 1.84 6.16
CA ASN A 268 2.83 0.61 6.91
C ASN A 268 1.38 0.12 6.79
N LEU A 269 1.20 -1.07 6.20
CA LEU A 269 -0.11 -1.63 5.86
C LEU A 269 -0.39 -2.90 6.69
N HIS A 270 -1.36 -2.80 7.59
CA HIS A 270 -1.81 -3.93 8.40
C HIS A 270 -2.37 -5.07 7.53
N TYR A 271 -2.09 -6.33 7.87
CA TYR A 271 -2.56 -7.50 7.10
C TYR A 271 -4.07 -7.71 7.12
N HIS A 272 -4.77 -7.11 8.08
CA HIS A 272 -6.22 -7.18 8.15
C HIS A 272 -6.87 -6.78 6.81
N ARG A 273 -7.44 -7.78 6.12
CA ARG A 273 -8.09 -7.66 4.80
C ARG A 273 -7.21 -6.99 3.72
N LEU A 274 -5.88 -7.01 3.87
CA LEU A 274 -4.98 -6.34 2.92
C LEU A 274 -5.09 -6.95 1.52
N VAL A 275 -5.20 -8.27 1.42
CA VAL A 275 -5.38 -8.97 0.13
C VAL A 275 -6.69 -8.54 -0.53
N ASP A 276 -7.80 -8.48 0.21
CA ASP A 276 -9.09 -8.02 -0.31
C ASP A 276 -9.00 -6.55 -0.76
N ARG A 277 -8.42 -5.67 0.07
CA ARG A 277 -8.21 -4.24 -0.22
C ARG A 277 -7.34 -4.01 -1.45
N SER A 278 -6.37 -4.88 -1.72
CA SER A 278 -5.49 -4.77 -2.88
C SER A 278 -6.09 -5.33 -4.19
N LEU A 279 -7.11 -6.19 -4.12
CA LEU A 279 -7.64 -6.91 -5.29
C LEU A 279 -9.06 -6.52 -5.68
N LEU A 280 -9.92 -6.26 -4.69
CA LEU A 280 -11.37 -6.15 -4.89
C LEU A 280 -11.88 -4.71 -4.98
N GLY A 281 -11.03 -3.73 -4.66
CA GLY A 281 -11.38 -2.32 -4.87
C GLY A 281 -11.19 -1.90 -6.32
N SER A 282 -11.65 -0.69 -6.61
CA SER A 282 -11.50 -0.06 -7.91
C SER A 282 -10.40 1.00 -7.87
N SER A 283 -10.03 1.55 -9.02
CA SER A 283 -9.02 2.62 -9.09
C SER A 283 -9.44 3.89 -8.37
N ALA A 284 -10.75 4.15 -8.26
CA ALA A 284 -11.32 5.39 -7.70
C ALA A 284 -11.96 5.19 -6.32
N VAL A 285 -12.41 3.98 -5.99
CA VAL A 285 -13.19 3.67 -4.79
C VAL A 285 -12.53 2.52 -4.02
N GLN A 286 -12.33 2.75 -2.72
CA GLN A 286 -11.79 1.78 -1.79
C GLN A 286 -12.73 0.58 -1.63
N HIS A 287 -12.16 -0.60 -1.39
CA HIS A 287 -12.94 -1.76 -1.02
C HIS A 287 -13.48 -1.59 0.41
N GLN A 288 -14.80 -1.48 0.56
CA GLN A 288 -15.48 -1.51 1.85
C GLN A 288 -16.09 -2.88 2.08
N PRO A 289 -15.46 -3.73 2.91
CA PRO A 289 -16.06 -5.00 3.28
C PRO A 289 -17.21 -4.78 4.27
N ALA A 290 -18.17 -5.71 4.32
CA ALA A 290 -19.28 -5.65 5.27
C ALA A 290 -18.73 -5.58 6.73
N GLU A 291 -19.20 -4.58 7.49
CA GLU A 291 -18.98 -4.54 8.93
C GLU A 291 -19.68 -5.73 9.56
N HIS A 292 -18.92 -6.54 10.31
CA HIS A 292 -19.50 -7.65 11.06
C HIS A 292 -19.88 -7.09 12.43
N ALA A 293 -21.16 -7.08 12.76
CA ALA A 293 -21.60 -6.92 14.13
C ALA A 293 -21.38 -8.24 14.87
N ALA A 294 -21.03 -8.18 16.15
CA ALA A 294 -21.05 -9.36 16.99
C ALA A 294 -22.47 -9.90 17.09
N LYS A 295 -22.60 -11.20 17.35
CA LYS A 295 -23.92 -11.77 17.64
C LYS A 295 -24.40 -11.17 18.94
N PHE A 296 -25.61 -10.64 18.96
CA PHE A 296 -26.18 -10.14 20.21
C PHE A 296 -26.31 -11.30 21.21
N ASP A 297 -25.84 -11.05 22.43
CA ASP A 297 -25.99 -11.93 23.59
C ASP A 297 -26.74 -11.11 24.64
N ASP A 298 -27.81 -11.65 25.22
CA ASP A 298 -28.62 -11.03 26.27
C ASP A 298 -28.39 -11.64 27.65
N VAL A 299 -27.65 -12.74 27.74
CA VAL A 299 -27.38 -13.48 28.98
C VAL A 299 -26.26 -12.82 29.76
N ASP A 300 -25.20 -12.40 29.08
CA ASP A 300 -24.05 -11.77 29.72
C ASP A 300 -24.30 -10.27 29.99
N PRO A 301 -24.33 -9.81 31.25
CA PRO A 301 -24.54 -8.39 31.57
C PRO A 301 -23.33 -7.49 31.24
N GLU A 302 -22.16 -8.06 30.97
CA GLU A 302 -20.91 -7.36 30.64
C GLU A 302 -20.44 -7.64 29.20
N TYR A 303 -21.36 -8.08 28.33
CA TYR A 303 -21.06 -8.47 26.96
C TYR A 303 -20.34 -7.38 26.17
N GLY A 304 -19.14 -7.66 25.68
CA GLY A 304 -18.29 -6.68 25.00
C GLY A 304 -17.40 -5.84 25.92
N LEU A 305 -17.33 -6.13 27.22
CA LEU A 305 -16.36 -5.54 28.15
C LEU A 305 -15.24 -6.53 28.53
N HIS A 306 -15.30 -7.79 28.12
CA HIS A 306 -14.28 -8.80 28.41
C HIS A 306 -13.95 -9.67 27.18
N GLY A 307 -13.08 -10.66 27.36
CA GLY A 307 -12.71 -11.63 26.31
C GLY A 307 -11.77 -11.08 25.24
N TYR A 308 -11.31 -9.83 25.33
CA TYR A 308 -10.45 -9.24 24.32
C TYR A 308 -9.08 -9.89 24.27
N THR A 309 -8.55 -10.02 23.06
CA THR A 309 -7.17 -10.44 22.82
C THR A 309 -6.45 -9.38 22.00
N VAL A 310 -5.31 -8.92 22.48
CA VAL A 310 -4.49 -7.90 21.84
C VAL A 310 -3.17 -8.50 21.39
N HIS A 311 -2.81 -8.26 20.14
CA HIS A 311 -1.46 -8.42 19.63
C HIS A 311 -0.88 -7.04 19.29
N ILE A 312 0.30 -6.76 19.81
CA ILE A 312 1.04 -5.52 19.56
C ILE A 312 2.44 -5.87 19.04
N GLU A 313 2.88 -5.16 18.00
CA GLU A 313 4.23 -5.27 17.44
C GLU A 313 4.76 -3.85 17.22
N LEU A 314 5.94 -3.55 17.78
CA LEU A 314 6.73 -2.38 17.42
C LEU A 314 7.87 -2.86 16.54
N HIS A 315 8.03 -2.28 15.37
CA HIS A 315 9.09 -2.63 14.44
C HIS A 315 9.66 -1.41 13.72
N ASN A 316 10.81 -1.60 13.09
CA ASN A 316 11.32 -0.68 12.09
C ASN A 316 11.39 -1.41 10.74
N THR A 317 12.02 -0.82 9.72
CA THR A 317 12.12 -1.43 8.38
C THR A 317 13.13 -2.58 8.29
N VAL A 318 13.83 -2.91 9.37
CA VAL A 318 14.91 -3.91 9.43
C VAL A 318 14.59 -5.02 10.43
N GLU A 319 14.14 -4.68 11.63
CA GLU A 319 13.95 -5.59 12.75
C GLU A 319 12.65 -5.31 13.53
N SER A 320 12.16 -6.35 14.20
CA SER A 320 11.10 -6.24 15.21
C SER A 320 11.71 -5.85 16.54
N ILE A 321 11.22 -4.74 17.12
CA ILE A 321 11.70 -4.20 18.39
C ILE A 321 11.05 -4.93 19.57
N THR A 322 9.73 -5.11 19.50
CA THR A 322 8.99 -5.91 20.48
C THR A 322 7.72 -6.46 19.84
N SER A 323 7.31 -7.64 20.27
CA SER A 323 6.03 -8.25 19.91
C SER A 323 5.47 -8.93 21.13
N GLY A 324 4.18 -8.73 21.38
CA GLY A 324 3.49 -9.32 22.52
C GLY A 324 2.03 -9.64 22.21
N ARG A 325 1.56 -10.74 22.78
CA ARG A 325 0.15 -11.14 22.76
C ARG A 325 -0.38 -11.20 24.19
N PHE A 326 -1.53 -10.59 24.40
CA PHE A 326 -2.22 -10.51 25.68
C PHE A 326 -3.67 -10.94 25.49
N SER A 327 -4.08 -12.00 26.17
CA SER A 327 -5.43 -12.58 26.09
C SER A 327 -6.22 -12.35 27.36
N GLN A 328 -7.55 -12.49 27.27
CA GLN A 328 -8.46 -12.40 28.41
C GLN A 328 -8.44 -10.99 29.05
N LEU A 329 -8.31 -9.96 28.23
CA LEU A 329 -8.39 -8.58 28.68
C LEU A 329 -9.85 -8.21 28.94
N PHE A 330 -10.07 -7.50 30.04
CA PHE A 330 -11.39 -7.06 30.46
C PHE A 330 -11.34 -5.65 31.01
N CYS A 331 -12.51 -5.02 31.01
CA CYS A 331 -12.80 -3.74 31.61
C CYS A 331 -14.05 -3.91 32.46
N ARG A 332 -14.06 -3.29 33.64
CA ARG A 332 -15.26 -3.27 34.48
C ARG A 332 -16.07 -2.02 34.21
N LYS A 333 -17.38 -2.05 34.45
CA LYS A 333 -18.27 -0.90 34.21
C LYS A 333 -17.86 0.37 34.98
N ASP A 334 -17.32 0.22 36.18
CA ASP A 334 -16.81 1.33 37.01
C ASP A 334 -15.53 1.97 36.44
N GLN A 335 -14.86 1.32 35.49
CA GLN A 335 -13.65 1.81 34.83
C GLN A 335 -13.94 2.49 33.50
N ILE A 336 -15.21 2.54 33.07
CA ILE A 336 -15.61 3.31 31.88
C ILE A 336 -15.58 4.78 32.26
N ALA A 337 -14.64 5.51 31.64
CA ALA A 337 -14.46 6.94 31.87
C ALA A 337 -14.20 7.65 30.54
N ASP A 338 -14.64 8.90 30.44
CA ASP A 338 -14.42 9.78 29.29
C ASP A 338 -14.87 9.20 27.93
N GLY A 339 -15.84 8.29 27.95
CA GLY A 339 -16.34 7.61 26.74
C GLY A 339 -15.42 6.50 26.22
N PHE A 340 -14.50 6.00 27.04
CA PHE A 340 -13.58 4.92 26.71
C PHE A 340 -13.71 3.71 27.65
N VAL A 341 -13.59 2.53 27.05
CA VAL A 341 -13.37 1.24 27.72
C VAL A 341 -11.87 1.02 27.83
N GLN A 342 -11.35 1.02 29.05
CA GLN A 342 -9.91 0.87 29.31
C GLN A 342 -9.54 -0.61 29.50
N LEU A 343 -8.71 -1.13 28.60
CA LEU A 343 -8.08 -2.44 28.69
C LEU A 343 -6.65 -2.26 29.20
N LYS A 344 -6.41 -2.74 30.43
CA LYS A 344 -5.08 -2.69 31.05
C LYS A 344 -4.29 -3.94 30.67
N VAL A 345 -3.27 -3.76 29.83
CA VAL A 345 -2.52 -4.86 29.23
C VAL A 345 -1.27 -5.19 30.05
N ILE A 346 -0.45 -4.18 30.33
CA ILE A 346 0.73 -4.28 31.21
C ILE A 346 0.55 -3.26 32.32
N SER A 347 0.69 -3.69 33.57
CA SER A 347 0.60 -2.80 34.73
C SER A 347 1.97 -2.35 35.23
N ARG A 348 2.12 -1.04 35.50
CA ARG A 348 3.27 -0.51 36.26
C ARG A 348 3.53 -1.27 37.56
N SER A 349 2.47 -1.65 38.26
CA SER A 349 2.56 -2.35 39.56
C SER A 349 3.01 -3.81 39.45
N ASN A 350 2.92 -4.43 38.26
CA ASN A 350 3.27 -5.84 38.08
C ASN A 350 4.54 -6.00 37.25
N ARG A 351 5.69 -6.05 37.94
CA ARG A 351 7.01 -6.18 37.32
C ARG A 351 7.20 -7.45 36.50
N SER A 352 6.41 -8.51 36.74
CA SER A 352 6.49 -9.75 35.96
C SER A 352 5.96 -9.59 34.52
N GLN A 353 5.17 -8.55 34.26
CA GLN A 353 4.61 -8.23 32.94
C GLN A 353 5.53 -7.30 32.14
N HIS A 354 6.56 -6.73 32.77
CA HIS A 354 7.45 -5.77 32.12
C HIS A 354 8.27 -6.47 31.05
N THR A 355 8.25 -5.92 29.85
CA THR A 355 8.87 -6.53 28.68
C THR A 355 10.04 -5.68 28.21
N ALA A 356 11.23 -6.28 28.10
CA ALA A 356 12.39 -5.61 27.51
C ALA A 356 12.19 -5.41 26.01
N LEU A 357 12.58 -4.25 25.49
CA LEU A 357 12.61 -3.98 24.06
C LEU A 357 13.94 -4.47 23.48
N CYS A 358 13.87 -5.17 22.36
CA CYS A 358 15.04 -5.63 21.63
C CYS A 358 15.46 -4.55 20.63
N GLY A 359 16.66 -3.98 20.80
CA GLY A 359 17.21 -3.01 19.85
C GLY A 359 16.82 -1.57 20.13
N SER A 360 17.21 -0.69 19.19
CA SER A 360 17.06 0.77 19.32
C SER A 360 15.77 1.26 18.67
N ILE A 361 14.99 2.09 19.38
CA ILE A 361 13.78 2.72 18.85
C ILE A 361 14.19 3.78 17.83
N SER A 362 14.24 3.38 16.57
CA SER A 362 14.64 4.24 15.49
C SER A 362 14.15 3.72 14.14
N LEU A 363 13.90 4.65 13.22
CA LEU A 363 13.41 4.35 11.88
C LEU A 363 14.52 4.63 10.87
N PRO A 364 15.16 3.58 10.30
CA PRO A 364 16.16 3.76 9.27
C PRO A 364 15.50 4.09 7.94
N TRP A 365 16.15 4.97 7.18
CA TRP A 365 15.71 5.39 5.87
C TRP A 365 16.85 5.40 4.87
N SER A 366 16.50 5.27 3.60
CA SER A 366 17.42 5.42 2.48
C SER A 366 16.73 6.13 1.32
N SER A 367 17.46 7.02 0.67
CA SER A 367 17.06 7.75 -0.53
C SER A 367 18.26 7.81 -1.47
N ASP A 368 18.15 7.21 -2.64
CA ASP A 368 19.25 7.03 -3.58
C ASP A 368 20.54 6.49 -2.93
N ALA A 369 21.59 7.31 -2.82
CA ALA A 369 22.88 6.95 -2.21
C ALA A 369 22.99 7.35 -0.73
N LEU A 370 21.99 8.06 -0.19
CA LEU A 370 21.97 8.55 1.19
C LEU A 370 21.18 7.60 2.08
N GLN A 371 21.66 7.46 3.30
CA GLN A 371 21.02 6.66 4.33
C GLN A 371 21.14 7.36 5.69
N GLY A 372 20.14 7.18 6.52
CA GLY A 372 20.08 7.77 7.85
C GLY A 372 19.17 6.97 8.76
N ARG A 373 19.04 7.48 9.99
CA ARG A 373 18.24 6.85 11.03
C ARG A 373 17.66 7.94 11.91
N VAL A 374 16.34 7.99 11.99
CA VAL A 374 15.65 8.92 12.89
C VAL A 374 15.40 8.23 14.22
N GLU A 375 16.01 8.76 15.28
CA GLU A 375 15.86 8.25 16.63
C GLU A 375 14.48 8.56 17.20
N GLY A 376 13.99 7.71 18.11
CA GLY A 376 12.71 7.88 18.78
C GLY A 376 11.49 7.66 17.89
N CYS A 377 11.64 7.10 16.69
CA CYS A 377 10.53 6.77 15.79
C CYS A 377 10.49 5.27 15.51
N CYS A 378 9.30 4.67 15.52
CA CYS A 378 9.09 3.29 15.07
C CYS A 378 7.68 3.12 14.48
N MET A 379 7.40 1.93 13.96
CA MET A 379 6.09 1.55 13.46
C MET A 379 5.37 0.75 14.53
N LEU A 380 4.11 1.12 14.82
CA LEU A 380 3.20 0.40 15.68
C LEU A 380 2.21 -0.40 14.83
N ASN A 381 2.11 -1.69 15.11
CA ASN A 381 1.03 -2.56 14.64
C ASN A 381 0.21 -3.02 15.84
N LEU A 382 -1.10 -2.83 15.77
CA LEU A 382 -2.06 -3.27 16.79
C LEU A 382 -3.16 -4.10 16.14
N THR A 383 -3.41 -5.28 16.69
CA THR A 383 -4.59 -6.10 16.41
C THR A 383 -5.33 -6.37 17.71
N VAL A 384 -6.55 -5.86 17.82
CA VAL A 384 -7.49 -6.19 18.88
C VAL A 384 -8.54 -7.13 18.31
N LEU A 385 -8.70 -8.29 18.95
CA LEU A 385 -9.72 -9.28 18.66
C LEU A 385 -10.79 -9.21 19.76
N ASP A 386 -12.05 -9.34 19.37
CA ASP A 386 -13.16 -9.51 20.31
C ASP A 386 -13.18 -10.93 20.92
N GLU A 387 -14.15 -11.18 21.80
CA GLU A 387 -14.37 -12.48 22.45
C GLU A 387 -14.56 -13.63 21.45
N ALA A 388 -15.14 -13.36 20.28
CA ALA A 388 -15.30 -14.35 19.20
C ALA A 388 -14.03 -14.53 18.35
N HIS A 389 -12.91 -13.93 18.76
CA HIS A 389 -11.65 -13.88 18.04
C HIS A 389 -11.74 -13.25 16.65
N LEU A 390 -12.71 -12.35 16.45
CA LEU A 390 -12.83 -11.56 15.23
C LEU A 390 -12.07 -10.23 15.38
N PRO A 391 -11.40 -9.74 14.32
CA PRO A 391 -10.70 -8.47 14.39
C PRO A 391 -11.68 -7.31 14.65
N PHE A 392 -11.52 -6.66 15.79
CA PHE A 392 -12.31 -5.53 16.25
C PHE A 392 -11.65 -4.19 15.90
N TRP A 393 -10.35 -4.07 16.16
CA TRP A 393 -9.56 -2.86 15.86
C TRP A 393 -8.18 -3.27 15.31
N CYS A 394 -7.81 -2.74 14.15
CA CYS A 394 -6.57 -3.09 13.45
C CYS A 394 -5.90 -1.81 12.95
N VAL A 395 -4.69 -1.53 13.44
CA VAL A 395 -3.97 -0.30 13.16
C VAL A 395 -2.53 -0.61 12.77
N SER A 396 -2.05 0.14 11.79
CA SER A 396 -0.63 0.27 11.49
C SER A 396 -0.32 1.76 11.36
N ALA A 397 0.55 2.29 12.23
CA ALA A 397 0.86 3.71 12.26
C ALA A 397 2.32 3.97 12.66
N PRO A 398 2.96 5.02 12.11
CA PRO A 398 4.21 5.52 12.68
C PRO A 398 3.94 6.19 14.03
N VAL A 399 4.82 5.93 14.99
CA VAL A 399 4.73 6.49 16.33
C VAL A 399 6.06 7.08 16.76
N SER A 400 5.99 8.13 17.56
CA SER A 400 7.12 8.89 18.08
C SER A 400 7.19 8.75 19.58
N MET A 401 8.38 8.49 20.09
CA MET A 401 8.69 8.42 21.50
C MET A 401 8.95 9.83 22.04
N THR A 402 8.24 10.19 23.10
CA THR A 402 8.39 11.49 23.77
C THR A 402 8.87 11.27 25.20
N LYS A 403 9.79 12.11 25.67
CA LYS A 403 10.29 12.04 27.06
C LYS A 403 9.25 12.63 28.00
N LEU A 404 8.92 11.91 29.07
CA LEU A 404 8.02 12.39 30.12
C LEU A 404 8.77 13.32 31.08
N ASN A 405 8.09 14.38 31.52
CA ASN A 405 8.66 15.31 32.49
C ASN A 405 8.75 14.65 33.89
N PRO A 406 9.79 14.95 34.69
CA PRO A 406 9.97 14.36 36.02
C PRO A 406 8.83 14.62 37.03
N ALA A 407 7.97 15.61 36.76
CA ALA A 407 6.83 15.96 37.61
C ALA A 407 5.62 15.01 37.45
N GLU A 408 5.53 14.30 36.31
CA GLU A 408 4.46 13.33 36.03
C GLU A 408 4.87 11.87 36.37
N THR A 409 6.14 11.67 36.70
CA THR A 409 6.68 10.37 37.12
C THR A 409 6.44 10.15 38.61
N SER A 410 5.65 9.13 38.95
CA SER A 410 5.48 8.64 40.31
C SER A 410 6.83 8.17 40.88
N PHE A 411 7.21 8.71 42.04
CA PHE A 411 8.40 8.36 42.82
C PHE A 411 8.50 6.84 43.04
N GLY A 412 9.35 6.14 42.29
CA GLY A 412 9.54 4.70 42.53
C GLY A 412 10.42 3.94 41.55
N CYS A 413 10.76 4.49 40.38
CA CYS A 413 11.60 3.76 39.42
C CYS A 413 12.79 4.61 38.96
N TYR A 414 13.98 4.07 39.14
CA TYR A 414 15.28 4.66 38.80
C TYR A 414 15.51 4.61 37.28
N GLY A 415 15.15 5.68 36.55
CA GLY A 415 15.45 5.83 35.12
C GLY A 415 14.52 6.80 34.38
N GLU A 416 15.00 7.35 33.26
CA GLU A 416 14.20 8.26 32.41
C GLU A 416 12.97 7.55 31.85
N SER A 417 11.82 8.23 31.88
CA SER A 417 10.54 7.71 31.41
C SER A 417 10.15 8.32 30.06
N PHE A 418 9.61 7.49 29.18
CA PHE A 418 9.17 7.86 27.84
C PHE A 418 7.76 7.36 27.59
N CYS A 419 7.01 8.07 26.75
CA CYS A 419 5.69 7.66 26.31
C CYS A 419 5.62 7.54 24.79
N ILE A 420 4.82 6.57 24.33
CA ILE A 420 4.42 6.42 22.93
C ILE A 420 2.90 6.39 22.91
N GLY A 421 2.30 7.37 22.24
CA GLY A 421 0.85 7.52 22.13
C GLY A 421 0.37 7.45 20.68
N PHE A 422 -0.73 6.74 20.47
CA PHE A 422 -1.48 6.71 19.21
C PHE A 422 -2.98 6.87 19.48
N GLU A 423 -3.68 7.65 18.65
CA GLU A 423 -5.13 7.83 18.76
C GLU A 423 -5.75 7.89 17.36
N ASP A 424 -6.91 7.25 17.20
CA ASP A 424 -7.75 7.35 16.01
C ASP A 424 -9.25 7.43 16.39
N SER A 425 -10.12 7.34 15.38
CA SER A 425 -11.57 7.38 15.55
C SER A 425 -12.16 6.20 16.34
N VAL A 426 -11.41 5.11 16.54
CA VAL A 426 -11.85 3.87 17.20
C VAL A 426 -11.31 3.80 18.63
N GLY A 427 -10.09 4.25 18.88
CA GLY A 427 -9.46 4.14 20.19
C GLY A 427 -8.13 4.85 20.32
N LYS A 428 -7.50 4.66 21.49
CA LYS A 428 -6.20 5.21 21.86
C LYS A 428 -5.31 4.11 22.44
N VAL A 429 -4.02 4.19 22.16
CA VAL A 429 -2.97 3.34 22.75
C VAL A 429 -1.99 4.23 23.48
N GLU A 430 -1.65 3.85 24.70
CA GLU A 430 -0.60 4.47 25.49
C GLU A 430 0.40 3.41 25.95
N ILE A 431 1.66 3.64 25.60
CA ILE A 431 2.77 2.78 25.98
C ILE A 431 3.75 3.63 26.77
N GLU A 432 4.16 3.14 27.93
CA GLU A 432 5.18 3.80 28.73
C GLU A 432 6.41 2.92 28.82
N LEU A 433 7.53 3.54 28.52
CA LEU A 433 8.83 2.92 28.48
C LEU A 433 9.72 3.54 29.55
N GLN A 434 10.54 2.72 30.17
CA GLN A 434 11.58 3.18 31.07
C GLN A 434 12.95 2.77 30.54
N GLN A 435 13.89 3.72 30.52
CA GLN A 435 15.27 3.45 30.16
C GLN A 435 16.09 3.10 31.41
N MET A 436 16.85 2.01 31.34
CA MET A 436 17.83 1.69 32.38
C MET A 436 19.15 2.43 32.13
N GLU A 437 19.70 3.01 33.20
CA GLU A 437 20.90 3.86 33.18
C GLU A 437 22.13 3.13 32.62
N ASP A 438 22.26 1.82 32.86
CA ASP A 438 23.49 1.08 32.57
C ASP A 438 23.59 0.46 31.16
N GLN A 439 22.49 0.32 30.40
CA GLN A 439 22.51 -0.51 29.17
C GLN A 439 21.81 0.08 27.93
N LYS A 440 21.29 1.31 27.95
CA LYS A 440 20.42 1.85 26.87
C LYS A 440 19.27 0.90 26.48
N LEU A 441 18.86 0.04 27.41
CA LEU A 441 17.73 -0.86 27.22
C LEU A 441 16.46 -0.17 27.70
N PHE A 442 15.41 -0.31 26.89
CA PHE A 442 14.08 0.17 27.23
C PHE A 442 13.25 -1.01 27.74
N PHE A 443 12.44 -0.76 28.76
CA PHE A 443 11.44 -1.70 29.27
C PHE A 443 10.06 -1.10 29.13
N MET A 444 9.12 -1.87 28.58
CA MET A 444 7.71 -1.53 28.57
C MET A 444 7.13 -1.81 29.96
N VAL A 445 6.82 -0.74 30.70
CA VAL A 445 6.35 -0.81 32.08
C VAL A 445 4.84 -0.63 32.21
N ASN A 446 4.20 -0.03 31.21
CA ASN A 446 2.76 0.15 31.14
C ASN A 446 2.29 0.08 29.69
N LEU A 447 1.15 -0.58 29.48
CA LEU A 447 0.47 -0.63 28.19
C LEU A 447 -1.03 -0.56 28.43
N LEU A 448 -1.64 0.52 27.96
CA LEU A 448 -3.06 0.79 28.08
C LEU A 448 -3.67 0.94 26.69
N ILE A 449 -4.83 0.31 26.52
CA ILE A 449 -5.62 0.38 25.29
C ILE A 449 -7.00 0.89 25.66
N PHE A 450 -7.41 1.96 25.02
CA PHE A 450 -8.71 2.60 25.22
C PHE A 450 -9.55 2.41 23.97
N LEU A 451 -10.71 1.77 24.10
CA LEU A 451 -11.66 1.59 23.01
C LEU A 451 -12.82 2.55 23.20
N ARG A 452 -13.25 3.27 22.16
CA ARG A 452 -14.41 4.17 22.29
C ARG A 452 -15.68 3.36 22.58
N VAL A 453 -16.41 3.76 23.61
CA VAL A 453 -17.68 3.14 24.03
C VAL A 453 -18.68 3.11 22.87
N SER A 454 -18.75 4.17 22.07
CA SER A 454 -19.63 4.25 20.89
C SER A 454 -19.37 3.13 19.87
N LYS A 455 -18.11 2.70 19.69
CA LYS A 455 -17.76 1.59 18.80
C LYS A 455 -18.12 0.24 19.42
N VAL A 456 -17.88 0.07 20.72
CA VAL A 456 -18.24 -1.14 21.48
C VAL A 456 -19.76 -1.32 21.44
N ASN A 457 -20.52 -0.29 21.80
CA ASN A 457 -21.99 -0.27 21.76
C ASN A 457 -22.53 -0.64 20.38
N LYS A 458 -21.98 -0.07 19.30
CA LYS A 458 -22.36 -0.40 17.92
C LYS A 458 -22.04 -1.87 17.54
N HIS A 459 -20.90 -2.39 17.96
CA HIS A 459 -20.46 -3.74 17.58
C HIS A 459 -21.22 -4.85 18.31
N PHE A 460 -21.45 -4.67 19.61
CA PHE A 460 -22.10 -5.65 20.49
C PHE A 460 -23.60 -5.42 20.69
N GLY A 461 -24.16 -4.31 20.18
CA GLY A 461 -25.56 -3.95 20.34
C GLY A 461 -25.92 -3.55 21.77
N ARG A 462 -25.00 -2.90 22.48
CA ARG A 462 -25.15 -2.47 23.89
C ARG A 462 -25.23 -0.95 24.01
N ASP A 463 -25.54 -0.47 25.22
CA ASP A 463 -25.60 0.94 25.57
C ASP A 463 -24.96 1.16 26.95
N TYR A 464 -23.63 1.06 26.98
CA TYR A 464 -22.79 1.30 28.17
C TYR A 464 -22.58 2.77 28.48
#